data_AF-A0A5J5CYE6-F1
#
_entry.id   AF-A0A5J5CYE6-F1
#
_cell.length_a   1.000
_cell.length_b   1.000
_cell.length_c   1.000
_cell.angle_alpha   90.00
_cell.angle_beta   90.00
_cell.angle_gamma   90.00
#
_symmetry.space_group_name_H-M   'P 1'
#
loop_
_entity.id
_entity.type
_entity.pdbx_description
1 polymer ?
#
loop_
_entity_poly.entity_id
_entity_poly.type
_entity_poly.pdbx_seq_one_letter_code
_entity_poly.pdbx_strand_id
1 'polypeptide(L)'
;MLTKTEERKPQKGEGKKRKHPGEDGDGGESKRRGGEEGKGGQGDGGRKRLDALSVGYFRRVGERLSEGFEDDEDREMFVENVLTEVKGKATVVSMDQTGSITLQRLLPLCSPDQVATVLAELGGELGSEFKAVSCDRCGGHVVESAVRQISRCTEASATAEEEEESCGVLEAQVLSLSRAVRDNSEEFIKHVHGSHVVRTLLHVLAGCGKKEPPVAPQLKILRFPPLLVRREKLKRPLDNFK
;
A
#
# COMPACT_ATOMS: atom_id res chain seq x y z
N MET A 1 -48.58 -16.25 54.89
CA MET A 1 -48.37 -17.45 54.05
C MET A 1 -46.91 -17.35 53.57
N LEU A 2 -45.93 -18.20 53.95
CA LEU A 2 -45.88 -19.68 53.98
C LEU A 2 -46.28 -20.22 52.60
N THR A 3 -45.46 -20.92 51.78
CA THR A 3 -44.29 -21.81 52.00
C THR A 3 -43.44 -21.89 50.70
N LYS A 4 -42.11 -22.10 50.71
CA LYS A 4 -41.36 -23.38 50.47
C LYS A 4 -41.61 -24.02 49.07
N THR A 5 -40.65 -24.55 48.29
CA THR A 5 -39.46 -25.38 48.63
C THR A 5 -38.41 -25.38 47.49
N GLU A 6 -37.15 -25.79 47.78
CA GLU A 6 -36.09 -26.15 46.82
C GLU A 6 -36.38 -27.45 46.00
N GLU A 7 -35.56 -27.75 44.98
CA GLU A 7 -34.65 -28.93 44.87
C GLU A 7 -34.12 -29.09 43.42
N ARG A 8 -32.80 -29.01 43.13
CA ARG A 8 -31.67 -29.97 43.26
C ARG A 8 -31.41 -30.86 42.03
N LYS A 9 -30.14 -30.82 41.54
CA LYS A 9 -29.53 -31.76 40.56
C LYS A 9 -29.29 -33.15 41.17
N PRO A 10 -29.18 -34.22 40.36
CA PRO A 10 -27.85 -34.80 40.00
C PRO A 10 -27.81 -35.13 38.46
N GLN A 11 -26.96 -35.96 37.83
CA GLN A 11 -25.70 -36.70 38.12
C GLN A 11 -24.91 -36.81 36.78
N LYS A 12 -23.62 -36.47 36.68
CA LYS A 12 -22.40 -37.33 36.75
C LYS A 12 -22.35 -38.55 35.80
N GLY A 13 -21.26 -38.67 35.02
CA GLY A 13 -20.90 -39.86 34.24
C GLY A 13 -19.39 -39.88 33.94
N GLU A 14 -18.63 -40.72 34.65
CA GLU A 14 -17.16 -40.86 34.53
C GLU A 14 -16.77 -42.20 33.89
N GLY A 15 -15.64 -42.24 33.18
CA GLY A 15 -14.94 -43.48 32.83
C GLY A 15 -14.27 -43.44 31.44
N LYS A 16 -13.10 -44.06 31.21
CA LYS A 16 -12.26 -44.85 32.14
C LYS A 16 -10.83 -44.95 31.58
N LYS A 17 -9.80 -44.71 32.41
CA LYS A 17 -8.39 -45.02 32.07
C LYS A 17 -8.18 -46.54 31.96
N ARG A 18 -7.29 -46.97 31.06
CA ARG A 18 -6.57 -48.26 31.13
C ARG A 18 -5.10 -48.03 30.76
N LYS A 19 -4.17 -48.73 31.44
CA LYS A 19 -2.71 -48.56 31.32
C LYS A 19 -1.98 -49.84 31.78
N HIS A 20 -0.77 -50.07 31.25
CA HIS A 20 0.25 -51.11 31.59
C HIS A 20 0.01 -52.54 31.06
N PRO A 21 1.07 -53.36 30.78
CA PRO A 21 2.50 -53.09 30.47
C PRO A 21 2.87 -53.54 29.01
N GLY A 22 4.14 -53.57 28.50
CA GLY A 22 5.39 -52.93 28.95
C GLY A 22 6.63 -53.84 29.14
N GLU A 23 7.42 -54.13 28.09
CA GLU A 23 8.76 -54.82 28.14
C GLU A 23 9.69 -54.43 26.96
N ASP A 24 10.98 -54.68 27.15
CA ASP A 24 12.20 -54.13 26.50
C ASP A 24 12.45 -54.35 24.99
N GLY A 25 13.28 -53.48 24.39
CA GLY A 25 13.77 -53.64 23.00
C GLY A 25 14.85 -52.60 22.63
N ASP A 26 16.08 -53.07 22.41
CA ASP A 26 17.30 -52.29 22.10
C ASP A 26 17.40 -51.77 20.65
N GLY A 27 18.23 -50.74 20.44
CA GLY A 27 18.91 -50.46 19.18
C GLY A 27 18.32 -49.38 18.23
N GLY A 28 19.16 -48.37 17.89
CA GLY A 28 19.01 -47.61 16.64
C GLY A 28 19.21 -46.09 16.69
N GLU A 29 20.46 -45.62 16.54
CA GLU A 29 20.72 -44.21 16.22
C GLU A 29 20.15 -43.80 14.85
N SER A 30 19.54 -42.62 14.74
CA SER A 30 19.34 -41.97 13.43
C SER A 30 19.46 -40.44 13.51
N LYS A 31 20.63 -39.94 13.13
CA LYS A 31 20.94 -38.50 13.02
C LYS A 31 20.05 -37.81 11.97
N ARG A 32 19.31 -36.78 12.39
CA ARG A 32 18.83 -35.68 11.53
C ARG A 32 19.07 -34.37 12.29
N ARG A 33 20.26 -33.79 12.17
CA ARG A 33 20.58 -32.64 11.31
C ARG A 33 19.58 -31.49 11.49
N GLY A 34 20.07 -30.40 12.10
CA GLY A 34 19.25 -29.28 12.52
C GLY A 34 18.71 -28.43 11.36
N GLY A 35 17.60 -27.76 11.63
CA GLY A 35 17.23 -26.52 10.99
C GLY A 35 17.42 -25.39 11.98
N GLU A 36 18.24 -24.40 11.64
CA GLU A 36 18.24 -23.13 12.34
C GLU A 36 16.94 -22.41 12.00
N GLU A 37 16.01 -22.35 12.96
CA GLU A 37 14.87 -21.43 12.84
C GLU A 37 15.39 -20.00 12.99
N GLY A 38 15.64 -19.38 11.84
CA GLY A 38 15.97 -17.97 11.75
C GLY A 38 14.86 -17.13 12.38
N LYS A 39 15.09 -16.64 13.60
CA LYS A 39 14.26 -15.60 14.24
C LYS A 39 14.44 -14.25 13.55
N GLY A 40 14.03 -14.18 12.29
CA GLY A 40 13.76 -12.94 11.55
C GLY A 40 12.49 -12.24 12.02
N GLY A 41 12.24 -12.24 13.34
CA GLY A 41 11.17 -11.49 13.98
C GLY A 41 11.56 -10.02 14.06
N GLN A 42 11.62 -9.35 12.91
CA GLN A 42 11.84 -7.91 12.85
C GLN A 42 10.63 -7.25 13.51
N GLY A 43 10.83 -6.71 14.71
CA GLY A 43 9.75 -6.29 15.59
C GLY A 43 8.84 -5.26 14.90
N ASP A 44 7.53 -5.47 14.99
CA ASP A 44 6.52 -4.47 14.67
C ASP A 44 6.68 -3.30 15.66
N GLY A 45 7.54 -2.35 15.28
CA GLY A 45 8.04 -1.28 16.14
C GLY A 45 6.98 -0.21 16.37
N GLY A 46 5.93 -0.55 17.12
CA GLY A 46 4.96 0.40 17.69
C GLY A 46 4.25 1.31 16.67
N ARG A 47 4.24 0.96 15.37
CA ARG A 47 3.60 1.76 14.35
C ARG A 47 2.10 1.85 14.66
N LYS A 48 1.60 3.06 14.91
CA LYS A 48 0.17 3.30 15.11
C LYS A 48 -0.57 2.77 13.88
N ARG A 49 -1.34 1.70 14.05
CA ARG A 49 -2.17 1.13 12.98
C ARG A 49 -3.49 1.87 12.89
N LEU A 50 -4.03 1.96 11.69
CA LEU A 50 -5.37 2.48 11.46
C LEU A 50 -6.40 1.54 12.12
N ASP A 51 -7.38 2.12 12.81
CA ASP A 51 -8.40 1.34 13.53
C ASP A 51 -9.43 0.72 12.56
N ALA A 52 -10.16 -0.28 13.04
CA ALA A 52 -11.09 -1.04 12.20
C ALA A 52 -12.29 -0.22 11.69
N LEU A 53 -12.70 0.84 12.40
CA LEU A 53 -13.78 1.73 11.96
C LEU A 53 -13.26 2.66 10.85
N SER A 54 -12.08 3.25 11.02
CA SER A 54 -11.40 4.03 9.98
C SER A 54 -11.14 3.19 8.71
N VAL A 55 -10.63 1.96 8.83
CA VAL A 55 -10.46 1.05 7.67
C VAL A 55 -11.81 0.78 6.99
N GLY A 56 -12.87 0.57 7.77
CA GLY A 56 -14.24 0.41 7.28
C GLY A 56 -14.76 1.65 6.55
N TYR A 57 -14.39 2.86 7.00
CA TYR A 57 -14.69 4.13 6.35
C TYR A 57 -13.95 4.26 5.00
N PHE A 58 -12.62 4.13 4.98
CA PHE A 58 -11.85 4.32 3.74
C PHE A 58 -12.20 3.29 2.66
N ARG A 59 -12.65 2.09 3.04
CA ARG A 59 -13.22 1.13 2.07
C ARG A 59 -14.47 1.68 1.37
N ARG A 60 -15.42 2.26 2.12
CA ARG A 60 -16.64 2.89 1.53
C ARG A 60 -16.29 4.12 0.70
N VAL A 61 -15.29 4.90 1.10
CA VAL A 61 -14.74 5.99 0.28
C VAL A 61 -14.19 5.44 -1.04
N GLY A 62 -13.43 4.34 -1.02
CA GLY A 62 -12.92 3.68 -2.22
C GLY A 62 -14.01 3.08 -3.13
N GLU A 63 -15.13 2.63 -2.54
CA GLU A 63 -16.33 2.20 -3.25
C GLU A 63 -16.99 3.41 -3.96
N ARG A 64 -17.30 4.49 -3.22
CA ARG A 64 -17.90 5.74 -3.75
C ARG A 64 -17.04 6.45 -4.82
N LEU A 65 -15.71 6.41 -4.67
CA LEU A 65 -14.75 6.88 -5.69
C LEU A 65 -14.81 6.06 -7.00
N SER A 66 -15.32 4.83 -6.95
CA SER A 66 -15.46 3.96 -8.13
C SER A 66 -16.81 4.13 -8.83
N GLU A 67 -17.78 4.81 -8.20
CA GLU A 67 -19.12 5.07 -8.74
C GLU A 67 -19.14 6.35 -9.63
N GLY A 68 -18.26 7.31 -9.36
CA GLY A 68 -18.23 8.62 -10.04
C GLY A 68 -19.16 9.65 -9.38
N PHE A 69 -18.99 10.93 -9.71
CA PHE A 69 -19.75 12.05 -9.12
C PHE A 69 -20.80 12.56 -10.09
N GLU A 70 -21.90 13.12 -9.59
CA GLU A 70 -22.97 13.66 -10.43
C GLU A 70 -22.52 14.98 -11.10
N ASP A 71 -21.80 15.81 -10.34
CA ASP A 71 -21.20 17.07 -10.75
C ASP A 71 -19.91 17.37 -9.97
N ASP A 72 -19.34 18.54 -10.22
CA ASP A 72 -18.10 19.01 -9.61
C ASP A 72 -18.28 19.43 -8.13
N GLU A 73 -19.48 19.86 -7.73
CA GLU A 73 -19.81 20.29 -6.37
C GLU A 73 -19.94 19.08 -5.41
N ASP A 74 -20.59 18.00 -5.86
CA ASP A 74 -20.63 16.69 -5.19
C ASP A 74 -19.22 16.10 -5.01
N ARG A 75 -18.37 16.20 -6.04
CA ARG A 75 -16.95 15.80 -5.95
C ARG A 75 -16.21 16.60 -4.89
N GLU A 76 -16.30 17.92 -4.92
CA GLU A 76 -15.55 18.80 -4.02
C GLU A 76 -15.97 18.62 -2.57
N MET A 77 -17.28 18.56 -2.31
CA MET A 77 -17.84 18.28 -0.99
C MET A 77 -17.39 16.90 -0.48
N PHE A 78 -17.36 15.88 -1.35
CA PHE A 78 -16.85 14.56 -0.97
C PHE A 78 -15.36 14.59 -0.62
N VAL A 79 -14.54 15.25 -1.44
CA VAL A 79 -13.09 15.37 -1.20
C VAL A 79 -12.82 16.10 0.12
N GLU A 80 -13.48 17.23 0.38
CA GLU A 80 -13.32 18.00 1.63
C GLU A 80 -13.69 17.17 2.87
N ASN A 81 -14.80 16.44 2.82
CA ASN A 81 -15.23 15.54 3.90
C ASN A 81 -14.19 14.44 4.17
N VAL A 82 -13.63 13.83 3.12
CA VAL A 82 -12.62 12.77 3.27
C VAL A 82 -11.30 13.34 3.80
N LEU A 83 -10.86 14.50 3.32
CA LEU A 83 -9.64 15.15 3.82
C LEU A 83 -9.78 15.62 5.27
N THR A 84 -10.96 16.07 5.67
CA THR A 84 -11.28 16.38 7.08
C THR A 84 -11.12 15.15 7.98
N GLU A 85 -11.56 13.97 7.53
CA GLU A 85 -11.38 12.71 8.26
C GLU A 85 -9.91 12.24 8.28
N VAL A 86 -9.12 12.54 7.23
CA VAL A 86 -7.69 12.21 7.12
C VAL A 86 -6.80 13.11 8.00
N LYS A 87 -7.23 14.34 8.27
CA LYS A 87 -6.49 15.38 9.00
C LYS A 87 -5.95 14.89 10.35
N GLY A 88 -4.65 15.07 10.58
CA GLY A 88 -3.96 14.62 11.79
C GLY A 88 -3.72 13.10 11.86
N LYS A 89 -4.13 12.33 10.86
CA LYS A 89 -3.83 10.89 10.72
C LYS A 89 -3.31 10.48 9.35
N ALA A 90 -2.94 11.43 8.47
CA ALA A 90 -2.45 11.17 7.12
C ALA A 90 -1.32 10.12 7.07
N THR A 91 -0.33 10.20 7.96
CA THR A 91 0.77 9.21 8.05
C THR A 91 0.22 7.78 8.26
N VAL A 92 -0.70 7.59 9.21
CA VAL A 92 -1.27 6.27 9.54
C VAL A 92 -2.18 5.75 8.42
N VAL A 93 -2.95 6.64 7.77
CA VAL A 93 -3.80 6.28 6.63
C VAL A 93 -2.96 5.92 5.40
N SER A 94 -1.89 6.66 5.13
CA SER A 94 -1.00 6.42 3.99
C SER A 94 -0.17 5.14 4.09
N MET A 95 0.08 4.66 5.32
CA MET A 95 0.79 3.40 5.57
C MET A 95 -0.16 2.19 5.72
N ASP A 96 -1.48 2.42 5.76
CA ASP A 96 -2.48 1.35 5.72
C ASP A 96 -2.76 0.87 4.29
N GLN A 97 -3.08 -0.42 4.11
CA GLN A 97 -3.31 -1.02 2.80
C GLN A 97 -4.58 -0.50 2.10
N THR A 98 -5.64 -0.21 2.86
CA THR A 98 -6.91 0.33 2.33
C THR A 98 -6.84 1.85 2.25
N GLY A 99 -6.33 2.50 3.30
CA GLY A 99 -6.13 3.95 3.36
C GLY A 99 -5.26 4.47 2.22
N SER A 100 -4.11 3.84 1.97
CA SER A 100 -3.18 4.23 0.89
C SER A 100 -3.77 4.15 -0.51
N ILE A 101 -4.51 3.08 -0.82
CA ILE A 101 -5.18 2.92 -2.13
C ILE A 101 -6.25 3.99 -2.31
N THR A 102 -6.99 4.30 -1.24
CA THR A 102 -8.03 5.32 -1.23
C THR A 102 -7.44 6.71 -1.44
N LEU A 103 -6.37 7.07 -0.70
CA LEU A 103 -5.66 8.34 -0.88
C LEU A 103 -5.06 8.48 -2.28
N GLN A 104 -4.45 7.43 -2.84
CA GLN A 104 -3.91 7.46 -4.21
C GLN A 104 -4.98 7.75 -5.27
N ARG A 105 -6.23 7.32 -5.05
CA ARG A 105 -7.38 7.61 -5.94
C ARG A 105 -8.03 8.97 -5.66
N LEU A 106 -7.93 9.47 -4.44
CA LEU A 106 -8.46 10.77 -4.03
C LEU A 106 -7.60 11.93 -4.54
N LEU A 107 -6.26 11.80 -4.43
CA LEU A 107 -5.30 12.88 -4.75
C LEU A 107 -5.45 13.51 -6.15
N PRO A 108 -5.78 12.77 -7.24
CA PRO A 108 -6.08 13.38 -8.54
C PRO A 108 -7.34 14.25 -8.59
N LEU A 109 -8.27 14.06 -7.65
CA LEU A 109 -9.52 14.84 -7.53
C LEU A 109 -9.35 16.08 -6.64
N CYS A 110 -8.26 16.15 -5.88
CA CYS A 110 -7.94 17.27 -5.01
C CYS A 110 -7.46 18.51 -5.79
N SER A 111 -7.62 19.69 -5.18
CA SER A 111 -6.93 20.93 -5.57
C SER A 111 -5.43 20.90 -5.19
N PRO A 112 -4.58 21.77 -5.78
CA PRO A 112 -3.16 21.86 -5.40
C PRO A 112 -2.93 22.07 -3.89
N ASP A 113 -3.70 22.96 -3.26
CA ASP A 113 -3.62 23.23 -1.81
C ASP A 113 -3.99 22.03 -0.94
N GLN A 114 -5.00 21.27 -1.36
CA GLN A 114 -5.40 20.04 -0.68
C GLN A 114 -4.30 18.98 -0.76
N VAL A 115 -3.65 18.83 -1.92
CA VAL A 115 -2.49 17.95 -2.09
C VAL A 115 -1.30 18.43 -1.26
N ALA A 116 -1.05 19.74 -1.23
CA ALA A 116 0.01 20.35 -0.42
C ALA A 116 -0.23 20.12 1.07
N THR A 117 -1.48 20.25 1.54
CA THR A 117 -1.89 19.96 2.92
C THR A 117 -1.60 18.49 3.28
N VAL A 118 -1.97 17.55 2.40
CA VAL A 118 -1.66 16.12 2.62
C VAL A 118 -0.14 15.88 2.65
N LEU A 119 0.64 16.46 1.72
CA LEU A 119 2.09 16.33 1.73
C LEU A 119 2.75 16.95 2.97
N ALA A 120 2.23 18.07 3.47
CA ALA A 120 2.71 18.70 4.70
C ALA A 120 2.49 17.78 5.91
N GLU A 121 1.32 17.14 6.05
CA GLU A 121 1.07 16.17 7.11
C GLU A 121 1.93 14.90 6.97
N LEU A 122 2.17 14.41 5.74
CA LEU A 122 3.05 13.26 5.49
C LEU A 122 4.53 13.57 5.72
N GLY A 123 4.95 14.82 5.52
CA GLY A 123 6.30 15.29 5.80
C GLY A 123 6.56 15.55 7.29
N GLY A 124 5.52 15.87 8.06
CA GLY A 124 5.66 16.26 9.46
C GLY A 124 6.45 17.56 9.62
N GLU A 125 6.93 17.82 10.84
CA GLU A 125 7.69 19.03 11.11
C GLU A 125 9.00 19.05 10.30
N LEU A 126 9.16 20.08 9.47
CA LEU A 126 10.31 20.31 8.56
C LEU A 126 10.63 19.14 7.59
N GLY A 127 9.67 18.25 7.30
CA GLY A 127 9.87 17.13 6.38
C GLY A 127 10.55 15.89 6.99
N SER A 128 10.67 15.84 8.32
CA SER A 128 11.31 14.75 9.08
C SER A 128 10.69 13.35 8.84
N GLU A 129 9.38 13.27 8.65
CA GLU A 129 8.65 12.01 8.46
C GLU A 129 8.69 11.48 7.01
N PHE A 130 9.10 12.30 6.03
CA PHE A 130 9.09 11.89 4.61
C PHE A 130 9.88 10.62 4.35
N LYS A 131 10.98 10.37 5.06
CA LYS A 131 11.77 9.13 4.93
C LYS A 131 10.97 7.91 5.40
N ALA A 132 10.26 8.01 6.53
CA ALA A 132 9.49 6.91 7.09
C ALA A 132 8.31 6.53 6.20
N VAL A 133 7.60 7.53 5.66
CA VAL A 133 6.47 7.32 4.73
C VAL A 133 6.96 6.85 3.36
N SER A 134 7.97 7.50 2.77
CA SER A 134 8.47 7.18 1.42
C SER A 134 9.10 5.79 1.30
N CYS A 135 9.69 5.29 2.38
CA CYS A 135 10.23 3.94 2.45
C CYS A 135 9.19 2.90 2.88
N ASP A 136 7.93 3.27 3.12
CA ASP A 136 6.85 2.32 3.38
C ASP A 136 6.27 1.71 2.08
N ARG A 137 5.83 0.45 2.15
CA ARG A 137 5.24 -0.29 1.01
C ARG A 137 3.92 0.32 0.50
N CYS A 138 3.20 1.02 1.37
CA CYS A 138 1.96 1.71 1.07
C CYS A 138 2.21 3.22 0.97
N GLY A 139 2.93 3.78 1.96
CA GLY A 139 3.19 5.23 2.05
C GLY A 139 3.96 5.80 0.86
N GLY A 140 4.95 5.05 0.33
CA GLY A 140 5.73 5.48 -0.83
C GLY A 140 4.85 5.78 -2.05
N HIS A 141 3.84 4.95 -2.31
CA HIS A 141 2.93 5.16 -3.43
C HIS A 141 1.99 6.36 -3.22
N VAL A 142 1.62 6.69 -1.98
CA VAL A 142 0.85 7.92 -1.68
C VAL A 142 1.70 9.16 -1.95
N VAL A 143 2.95 9.17 -1.48
CA VAL A 143 3.91 10.26 -1.77
C VAL A 143 4.14 10.40 -3.27
N GLU A 144 4.37 9.30 -3.99
CA GLU A 144 4.50 9.30 -5.45
C GLU A 144 3.28 9.90 -6.17
N SER A 145 2.06 9.54 -5.76
CA SER A 145 0.83 10.05 -6.39
C SER A 145 0.54 11.52 -6.06
N ALA A 146 0.92 11.99 -4.86
CA ALA A 146 0.83 13.40 -4.49
C ALA A 146 1.86 14.26 -5.25
N VAL A 147 3.13 13.81 -5.32
CA VAL A 147 4.20 14.51 -6.06
C VAL A 147 3.89 14.62 -7.55
N ARG A 148 3.17 13.67 -8.14
CA ARG A 148 2.70 13.77 -9.54
C ARG A 148 1.70 14.91 -9.78
N GLN A 149 1.01 15.42 -8.76
CA GLN A 149 0.01 16.47 -8.96
C GLN A 149 0.63 17.82 -9.33
N ILE A 150 1.90 18.08 -9.00
CA ILE A 150 2.55 19.36 -9.33
C ILE A 150 2.63 19.62 -10.83
N SER A 151 2.65 18.59 -11.69
CA SER A 151 2.61 18.80 -13.14
C SER A 151 1.29 19.41 -13.64
N ARG A 152 0.21 19.32 -12.87
CA ARG A 152 -1.05 20.05 -13.15
C ARG A 152 -0.83 21.54 -12.98
N CYS A 153 -0.10 21.95 -11.95
CA CYS A 153 0.20 23.34 -11.65
C CYS A 153 1.16 23.96 -12.68
N THR A 154 2.14 23.18 -13.18
CA THR A 154 3.05 23.62 -14.25
C THR A 154 2.33 23.88 -15.59
N GLU A 155 1.23 23.17 -15.91
CA GLU A 155 0.42 23.48 -17.12
C GLU A 155 -0.61 24.59 -16.85
N ALA A 156 -1.07 24.79 -15.59
CA ALA A 156 -2.07 25.82 -15.21
C ALA A 156 -1.51 27.25 -15.04
N SER A 157 -0.25 27.38 -14.61
CA SER A 157 0.46 28.67 -14.45
C SER A 157 0.51 29.54 -15.73
N ALA A 158 0.13 29.01 -16.89
CA ALA A 158 -0.02 29.77 -18.13
C ALA A 158 -1.29 30.65 -18.20
N THR A 159 -2.26 30.53 -17.27
CA THR A 159 -3.62 31.08 -17.47
C THR A 159 -4.31 31.82 -16.32
N ALA A 160 -3.87 31.74 -15.05
CA ALA A 160 -4.54 32.46 -13.94
C ALA A 160 -3.62 32.81 -12.76
N GLU A 161 -3.81 33.99 -12.16
CA GLU A 161 -3.02 34.49 -11.00
C GLU A 161 -3.38 33.75 -9.69
N GLU A 162 -4.64 33.37 -9.47
CA GLU A 162 -5.07 32.66 -8.25
C GLU A 162 -4.55 31.20 -8.20
N GLU A 163 -4.35 30.56 -9.36
CA GLU A 163 -3.74 29.22 -9.42
C GLU A 163 -2.23 29.26 -9.10
N GLU A 164 -1.57 30.42 -9.29
CA GLU A 164 -0.13 30.59 -9.05
C GLU A 164 0.22 30.52 -7.55
N GLU A 165 -0.60 31.08 -6.66
CA GLU A 165 -0.38 31.00 -5.20
C GLU A 165 -0.55 29.56 -4.68
N SER A 166 -1.60 28.86 -5.10
CA SER A 166 -1.83 27.44 -4.72
C SER A 166 -0.75 26.49 -5.25
N CYS A 167 -0.19 26.78 -6.44
CA CYS A 167 0.98 26.10 -6.98
C CYS A 167 2.18 26.24 -6.01
N GLY A 168 2.48 27.46 -5.56
CA GLY A 168 3.62 27.76 -4.70
C GLY A 168 3.62 26.99 -3.37
N VAL A 169 2.46 26.73 -2.77
CA VAL A 169 2.35 25.92 -1.55
C VAL A 169 2.71 24.45 -1.83
N LEU A 170 2.26 23.90 -2.95
CA LEU A 170 2.59 22.53 -3.35
C LEU A 170 4.07 22.39 -3.73
N GLU A 171 4.64 23.37 -4.44
CA GLU A 171 6.08 23.44 -4.74
C GLU A 171 6.92 23.43 -3.47
N ALA A 172 6.55 24.21 -2.45
CA ALA A 172 7.25 24.24 -1.17
C ALA A 172 7.30 22.86 -0.49
N GLN A 173 6.24 22.05 -0.61
CA GLN A 173 6.24 20.67 -0.09
C GLN A 173 7.09 19.72 -0.94
N VAL A 174 7.07 19.85 -2.27
CA VAL A 174 7.96 19.07 -3.16
C VAL A 174 9.43 19.42 -2.92
N LEU A 175 9.75 20.70 -2.64
CA LEU A 175 11.09 21.13 -2.20
C LEU A 175 11.46 20.58 -0.82
N SER A 176 10.50 20.49 0.11
CA SER A 176 10.70 19.86 1.43
C SER A 176 11.06 18.37 1.30
N LEU A 177 10.29 17.62 0.50
CA LEU A 177 10.62 16.22 0.15
C LEU A 177 11.98 16.11 -0.56
N SER A 178 12.30 17.04 -1.45
CA SER A 178 13.60 17.05 -2.16
C SER A 178 14.79 17.21 -1.22
N ARG A 179 14.64 18.02 -0.16
CA ARG A 179 15.65 18.14 0.92
C ARG A 179 15.77 16.82 1.67
N ALA A 180 14.65 16.25 2.12
CA ALA A 180 14.65 14.96 2.83
C ALA A 180 15.29 13.83 2.02
N VAL A 181 15.02 13.76 0.71
CA VAL A 181 15.64 12.81 -0.23
C VAL A 181 17.15 13.06 -0.38
N ARG A 182 17.58 14.31 -0.58
CA ARG A 182 19.00 14.66 -0.73
C ARG A 182 19.79 14.29 0.52
N ASP A 183 19.26 14.65 1.68
CA ASP A 183 19.92 14.52 2.98
C ASP A 183 19.95 13.06 3.48
N ASN A 184 19.13 12.18 2.89
CA ASN A 184 19.06 10.72 3.17
C ASN A 184 19.29 9.86 1.90
N SER A 185 20.03 10.39 0.92
CA SER A 185 20.03 9.88 -0.46
C SER A 185 20.48 8.42 -0.61
N GLU A 186 21.52 7.99 0.12
CA GLU A 186 22.00 6.60 0.10
C GLU A 186 20.89 5.61 0.49
N GLU A 187 20.11 5.96 1.50
CA GLU A 187 19.10 5.08 2.10
C GLU A 187 17.89 4.99 1.18
N PHE A 188 17.41 6.13 0.65
CA PHE A 188 16.34 6.17 -0.34
C PHE A 188 16.69 5.36 -1.60
N ILE A 189 17.88 5.55 -2.17
CA ILE A 189 18.30 4.89 -3.42
C ILE A 189 18.43 3.38 -3.23
N LYS A 190 18.89 2.92 -2.05
CA LYS A 190 19.00 1.50 -1.72
C LYS A 190 17.67 0.87 -1.29
N HIS A 191 16.64 1.66 -0.95
CA HIS A 191 15.36 1.13 -0.47
C HIS A 191 14.46 0.64 -1.61
N VAL A 192 13.82 -0.51 -1.41
CA VAL A 192 12.89 -1.13 -2.38
C VAL A 192 11.67 -0.26 -2.70
N HIS A 193 11.25 0.61 -1.78
CA HIS A 193 10.16 1.58 -1.98
C HIS A 193 10.66 3.01 -2.20
N GLY A 194 11.65 3.47 -1.42
CA GLY A 194 12.17 4.84 -1.50
C GLY A 194 12.76 5.18 -2.88
N SER A 195 13.38 4.21 -3.55
CA SER A 195 13.94 4.38 -4.90
C SER A 195 12.87 4.69 -5.97
N HIS A 196 11.61 4.28 -5.75
CA HIS A 196 10.48 4.67 -6.60
C HIS A 196 10.07 6.13 -6.38
N VAL A 197 10.05 6.59 -5.13
CA VAL A 197 9.82 8.00 -4.78
C VAL A 197 10.89 8.89 -5.40
N VAL A 198 12.18 8.53 -5.29
CA VAL A 198 13.28 9.28 -5.94
C VAL A 198 13.10 9.34 -7.46
N ARG A 199 12.76 8.21 -8.11
CA ARG A 199 12.54 8.18 -9.57
C ARG A 199 11.36 9.06 -9.98
N THR A 200 10.25 9.02 -9.24
CA THR A 200 9.07 9.86 -9.51
C THR A 200 9.39 11.34 -9.30
N LEU A 201 10.10 11.71 -8.22
CA LEU A 201 10.54 13.08 -7.96
C LEU A 201 11.45 13.61 -9.08
N LEU A 202 12.45 12.83 -9.52
CA LEU A 202 13.34 13.24 -10.60
C LEU A 202 12.62 13.41 -11.95
N HIS A 203 11.67 12.53 -12.29
CA HIS A 203 10.84 12.71 -13.49
C HIS A 203 10.01 14.00 -13.42
N VAL A 204 9.40 14.28 -12.27
CA VAL A 204 8.55 15.45 -12.07
C VAL A 204 9.36 16.74 -12.13
N LEU A 205 10.50 16.82 -11.45
CA LEU A 205 11.42 17.96 -11.51
C LEU A 205 12.03 18.18 -12.90
N ALA A 206 12.11 17.14 -13.72
CA ALA A 206 12.54 17.22 -15.12
C ALA A 206 11.40 17.58 -16.10
N GLY A 207 10.21 17.98 -15.61
CA GLY A 207 9.04 18.29 -16.44
C GLY A 207 8.44 17.08 -17.16
N CYS A 208 8.89 15.85 -16.84
CA CYS A 208 8.46 14.61 -17.48
C CYS A 208 7.19 14.06 -16.82
N GLY A 209 6.19 14.93 -16.64
CA GLY A 209 4.87 14.58 -16.11
C GLY A 209 4.21 13.52 -16.99
N LYS A 210 3.92 12.35 -16.40
CA LYS A 210 3.15 11.33 -17.11
C LYS A 210 1.73 11.84 -17.26
N LYS A 211 1.31 12.18 -18.49
CA LYS A 211 -0.11 12.24 -18.84
C LYS A 211 -0.69 10.85 -18.60
N GLU A 212 -1.39 10.68 -17.49
CA GLU A 212 -2.13 9.46 -17.21
C GLU A 212 -3.23 9.38 -18.28
N PRO A 213 -3.22 8.34 -19.15
CA PRO A 213 -4.26 8.23 -20.17
C PRO A 213 -5.60 8.05 -19.45
N PRO A 214 -6.70 8.63 -19.95
CA PRO A 214 -8.02 8.42 -19.36
C PRO A 214 -8.27 6.92 -19.23
N VAL A 215 -8.75 6.49 -18.06
CA VAL A 215 -8.86 5.08 -17.68
C VAL A 215 -9.75 4.34 -18.68
N ALA A 216 -9.12 3.71 -19.67
CA ALA A 216 -9.84 2.92 -20.66
C ALA A 216 -10.55 1.76 -19.94
N PRO A 217 -11.83 1.49 -20.25
CA PRO A 217 -12.55 0.39 -19.63
C PRO A 217 -11.79 -0.91 -19.88
N GLN A 218 -11.52 -1.67 -18.81
CA GLN A 218 -10.55 -2.76 -18.81
C GLN A 218 -10.69 -3.67 -20.05
N LEU A 219 -9.71 -3.60 -20.96
CA LEU A 219 -9.66 -4.53 -22.08
C LEU A 219 -9.54 -5.94 -21.52
N LYS A 220 -10.60 -6.74 -21.72
CA LYS A 220 -10.61 -8.16 -21.39
C LYS A 220 -9.37 -8.79 -22.00
N ILE A 221 -8.56 -9.46 -21.17
CA ILE A 221 -7.32 -10.12 -21.57
C ILE A 221 -7.62 -11.06 -22.74
N LEU A 222 -7.25 -10.63 -23.95
CA LEU A 222 -7.24 -11.49 -25.13
C LEU A 222 -6.16 -12.54 -24.88
N ARG A 223 -6.60 -13.73 -24.46
CA ARG A 223 -5.75 -14.91 -24.36
C ARG A 223 -5.19 -15.22 -25.74
N PHE A 224 -3.95 -14.83 -25.99
CA PHE A 224 -3.19 -15.34 -27.13
C PHE A 224 -3.12 -16.87 -27.01
N PRO A 225 -3.51 -17.64 -28.04
CA PRO A 225 -3.32 -19.08 -28.03
C PRO A 225 -1.82 -19.39 -28.05
N PRO A 226 -1.35 -20.43 -27.35
CA PRO A 226 0.07 -20.78 -27.34
C PRO A 226 0.53 -21.14 -28.76
N LEU A 227 1.62 -20.51 -29.20
CA LEU A 227 2.24 -20.80 -30.50
C LEU A 227 2.65 -22.27 -30.56
N LEU A 228 1.96 -23.04 -31.39
CA LEU A 228 2.26 -24.45 -31.62
C LEU A 228 3.57 -24.58 -32.38
N VAL A 229 4.68 -24.73 -31.66
CA VAL A 229 6.00 -25.00 -32.24
C VAL A 229 5.96 -26.36 -32.94
N ARG A 230 5.68 -26.36 -34.25
CA ARG A 230 5.87 -27.53 -35.10
C ARG A 230 7.36 -27.88 -35.11
N ARG A 231 7.73 -28.91 -34.37
CA ARG A 231 9.02 -29.60 -34.54
C ARG A 231 9.02 -30.31 -35.90
N GLU A 232 9.46 -29.60 -36.95
CA GLU A 232 9.89 -30.27 -38.16
C GLU A 232 11.07 -31.18 -37.82
N LYS A 233 10.92 -32.48 -38.10
CA LYS A 233 11.98 -33.47 -37.90
C LYS A 233 13.03 -33.26 -38.98
N LEU A 234 14.08 -32.49 -38.67
CA LEU A 234 15.26 -32.41 -39.52
C LEU A 234 15.96 -33.78 -39.57
N LYS A 235 15.59 -34.57 -40.58
CA LYS A 235 16.03 -35.94 -40.77
C LYS A 235 17.45 -35.92 -41.31
N ARG A 236 18.45 -35.98 -40.42
CA ARG A 236 19.86 -36.14 -40.82
C ARG A 236 20.02 -37.48 -41.54
N PRO A 237 20.46 -37.54 -42.81
CA PRO A 237 20.94 -38.77 -43.40
C PRO A 237 22.33 -39.08 -42.82
N LEU A 238 22.46 -40.26 -42.23
CA LEU A 238 23.77 -40.87 -41.99
C LEU A 238 24.29 -41.45 -43.32
N ASP A 239 25.59 -41.26 -43.51
CA ASP A 239 26.53 -42.11 -44.26
C ASP A 239 26.17 -42.59 -45.68
N ASN A 240 27.06 -42.29 -46.61
CA ASN A 240 27.62 -43.37 -47.42
C ASN A 240 29.08 -43.12 -47.79
N PHE A 241 29.91 -44.10 -47.47
CA PHE A 241 31.30 -44.23 -47.94
C PHE A 241 31.33 -44.46 -49.46
N LYS A 242 32.16 -43.69 -50.17
CA LYS A 242 33.26 -44.22 -51.01
C LYS A 242 34.16 -43.11 -51.55
#